data_AF-A0A257AJI2-F1
#
_entry.id   AF-A0A257AJI2-F1
#
_cell.length_a   1.000
_cell.length_b   1.000
_cell.length_c   1.000
_cell.angle_alpha   90.00
_cell.angle_beta   90.00
_cell.angle_gamma   90.00
#
_symmetry.space_group_name_H-M   'P 1'
#
loop_
_entity.id
_entity.type
_entity.pdbx_description
1 polymer ?
#
loop_
_entity_poly.entity_id
_entity_poly.type
_entity_poly.pdbx_seq_one_letter_code
_entity_poly.pdbx_strand_id
1 'polypeptide(L)'
;MRGVRCEEKKGEESEEKRDEVLSNPDLWICLICQTCTARCPQDVRIADLLSAIRRVAEKEEKAGRLKIESHRPLFDKAFEHQLAKYGRLYDMGLAMEYYKGKEGGSFFKGLLTMSKDYKDFGMRMFKKGKMGPKAMFPEKVKDRAVVKKIFAEFSEG
;
A
#
# COMPACT_ATOMS: atom_id res chain seq x y z
N MET A 1 -10.68 -1.99 47.47
CA MET A 1 -11.05 -1.25 46.23
C MET A 1 -9.87 -0.55 45.54
N ARG A 2 -8.61 -0.92 45.78
CA ARG A 2 -7.41 -0.29 45.15
C ARG A 2 -6.88 -1.02 43.89
N GLY A 3 -7.52 -2.11 43.46
CA GLY A 3 -7.07 -2.93 42.32
C GLY A 3 -7.51 -2.42 40.95
N VAL A 4 -8.73 -1.90 40.82
CA VAL A 4 -9.33 -1.51 39.54
C VAL A 4 -8.54 -0.36 38.86
N ARG A 5 -8.07 0.60 39.65
CA ARG A 5 -7.36 1.80 39.15
C ARG A 5 -5.96 1.52 38.57
N CYS A 6 -5.33 0.39 38.90
CA CYS A 6 -4.07 -0.02 38.28
C CYS A 6 -4.29 -0.76 36.96
N GLU A 7 -5.37 -1.52 36.83
CA GLU A 7 -5.74 -2.19 35.58
C GLU A 7 -6.28 -1.19 34.55
N GLU A 8 -7.11 -0.24 34.99
CA GLU A 8 -7.58 0.87 34.15
C GLU A 8 -6.42 1.71 33.60
N LYS A 9 -5.46 2.09 34.46
CA LYS A 9 -4.26 2.82 34.01
C LYS A 9 -3.37 2.02 33.05
N LYS A 10 -3.25 0.71 33.25
CA LYS A 10 -2.53 -0.15 32.29
C LYS A 10 -3.25 -0.27 30.95
N GLY A 11 -4.59 -0.23 30.95
CA GLY A 11 -5.40 -0.19 29.74
C GLY A 11 -5.17 1.10 28.95
N GLU A 12 -5.33 2.26 29.61
CA GLU A 12 -5.13 3.59 29.02
C GLU A 12 -3.71 3.77 28.45
N GLU A 13 -2.68 3.37 29.20
CA GLU A 13 -1.28 3.49 28.78
C GLU A 13 -0.93 2.53 27.63
N SER A 14 -1.65 1.41 27.52
CA SER A 14 -1.50 0.48 26.39
C SER A 14 -2.19 0.98 25.13
N GLU A 15 -3.30 1.70 25.25
CA GLU A 15 -3.99 2.34 24.13
C GLU A 15 -3.18 3.52 23.57
N GLU A 16 -2.60 4.35 24.42
CA GLU A 16 -1.74 5.47 23.98
C GLU A 16 -0.50 4.98 23.19
N LYS A 17 0.21 3.97 23.71
CA LYS A 17 1.36 3.35 23.02
C LYS A 17 0.97 2.66 21.72
N ARG A 18 -0.25 2.11 21.65
CA ARG A 18 -0.77 1.49 20.44
C ARG A 18 -0.96 2.54 19.35
N ASP A 19 -1.59 3.67 19.68
CA ASP A 19 -1.87 4.73 18.71
C ASP A 19 -0.58 5.42 18.24
N GLU A 20 0.42 5.56 19.12
CA GLU A 20 1.76 6.03 18.75
C GLU A 20 2.39 5.13 17.67
N VAL A 21 2.36 3.81 17.85
CA VAL A 21 2.93 2.87 16.87
C VAL A 21 2.16 2.87 15.55
N LEU A 22 0.84 2.94 15.59
CA LEU A 22 -0.01 2.87 14.39
C LEU A 22 0.03 4.15 13.55
N SER A 23 0.22 5.30 14.19
CA SER A 23 0.32 6.61 13.52
C SER A 23 1.74 6.93 13.05
N ASN A 24 2.76 6.20 13.52
CA ASN A 24 4.15 6.48 13.18
C ASN A 24 4.44 6.28 11.67
N PRO A 25 4.96 7.31 10.96
CA PRO A 25 5.26 7.21 9.53
C PRO A 25 6.36 6.19 9.19
N ASP A 26 7.27 5.89 10.12
CA ASP A 26 8.38 4.95 9.94
C ASP A 26 7.89 3.52 9.68
N LEU A 27 6.68 3.19 10.13
CA LEU A 27 6.00 1.93 9.83
C LEU A 27 5.95 1.65 8.31
N TRP A 28 5.88 2.69 7.49
CA TRP A 28 5.73 2.59 6.04
C TRP A 28 7.06 2.57 5.26
N ILE A 29 8.20 2.77 5.93
CA ILE A 29 9.54 2.73 5.33
C ILE A 29 9.95 1.29 4.96
N CYS A 30 9.47 0.27 5.69
CA CYS A 30 9.89 -1.10 5.47
C CYS A 30 9.69 -1.58 4.02
N LEU A 31 10.76 -2.06 3.39
CA LEU A 31 10.80 -2.48 1.97
C LEU A 31 10.23 -3.88 1.71
N ILE A 32 9.72 -4.57 2.73
CA ILE A 32 9.21 -5.96 2.64
C ILE A 32 10.28 -6.91 2.05
N CYS A 33 11.55 -6.68 2.39
CA CYS A 33 12.66 -7.50 1.88
C CYS A 33 12.86 -8.82 2.63
N GLN A 34 12.13 -9.07 3.73
CA GLN A 34 12.19 -10.28 4.58
C GLN A 34 13.54 -10.54 5.27
N THR A 35 14.55 -9.68 5.07
CA THR A 35 15.91 -9.84 5.64
C THR A 35 15.92 -9.86 7.16
N CYS A 36 15.06 -9.08 7.82
CA CYS A 36 15.00 -9.01 9.29
C CYS A 36 14.59 -10.35 9.91
N THR A 37 13.57 -11.01 9.36
CA THR A 37 13.14 -12.34 9.80
C THR A 37 14.22 -13.38 9.52
N ALA A 38 14.77 -13.40 8.30
CA ALA A 38 15.74 -14.41 7.88
C ALA A 38 17.07 -14.39 8.67
N ARG A 39 17.44 -13.24 9.26
CA ARG A 39 18.69 -13.08 10.03
C ARG A 39 18.48 -13.12 11.55
N CYS A 40 17.24 -13.25 12.02
CA CYS A 40 16.97 -13.15 13.45
C CYS A 40 17.56 -14.37 14.18
N PRO A 41 18.51 -14.18 15.13
CA PRO A 41 19.05 -15.30 15.91
C PRO A 41 18.04 -15.88 16.91
N GLN A 42 16.90 -15.23 17.10
CA GLN A 42 15.83 -15.62 18.01
C GLN A 42 14.57 -16.10 17.26
N ASP A 43 14.69 -16.32 15.95
CA ASP A 43 13.60 -16.80 15.08
C ASP A 43 12.31 -15.94 15.16
N VAL A 44 12.48 -14.63 15.36
CA VAL A 44 11.34 -13.70 15.43
C VAL A 44 10.88 -13.36 14.03
N ARG A 45 9.57 -13.54 13.79
CA ARG A 45 8.89 -13.24 12.52
C ARG A 45 8.57 -11.74 12.37
N ILE A 46 9.60 -10.90 12.38
CA ILE A 46 9.48 -9.42 12.39
C ILE A 46 8.71 -8.90 11.17
N ALA A 47 8.96 -9.44 9.98
CA ALA A 47 8.30 -9.00 8.76
C ALA A 47 6.78 -9.27 8.79
N ASP A 48 6.36 -10.38 9.40
CA ASP A 48 4.95 -10.73 9.56
C ASP A 48 4.28 -9.84 10.60
N LEU A 49 4.98 -9.53 11.70
CA LEU A 49 4.51 -8.57 12.70
C LEU A 49 4.29 -7.18 12.09
N LEU A 50 5.26 -6.66 11.32
CA LEU A 50 5.10 -5.37 10.64
C LEU A 50 3.92 -5.38 9.67
N SER A 51 3.73 -6.49 8.94
CA SER A 51 2.59 -6.66 8.03
C SER A 51 1.26 -6.65 8.79
N ALA A 52 1.19 -7.30 9.94
CA ALA A 52 0.01 -7.30 10.80
C ALA A 52 -0.30 -5.90 11.35
N ILE A 53 0.72 -5.19 11.84
CA ILE A 53 0.57 -3.81 12.36
C ILE A 53 0.04 -2.87 11.27
N ARG A 54 0.58 -2.95 10.03
CA ARG A 54 0.07 -2.17 8.89
C ARG A 54 -1.40 -2.45 8.59
N ARG A 55 -1.80 -3.74 8.59
CA ARG A 55 -3.22 -4.12 8.40
C ARG A 55 -4.12 -3.56 9.50
N VAL A 56 -3.65 -3.54 10.75
CA VAL A 56 -4.38 -2.89 11.85
C VAL A 56 -4.48 -1.40 11.59
N ALA A 57 -3.38 -0.70 11.28
CA ALA A 57 -3.39 0.73 10.99
C ALA A 57 -4.37 1.09 9.87
N GLU A 58 -4.41 0.32 8.78
CA GLU A 58 -5.38 0.52 7.70
C GLU A 58 -6.84 0.29 8.11
N LYS A 59 -7.11 -0.69 8.99
CA LYS A 59 -8.45 -0.92 9.54
C LYS A 59 -8.90 0.25 10.43
N GLU A 60 -7.99 0.77 11.24
CA GLU A 60 -8.22 1.92 12.12
C GLU A 60 -8.43 3.22 11.34
N GLU A 61 -7.67 3.42 10.25
CA GLU A 61 -7.88 4.53 9.32
C GLU A 61 -9.26 4.45 8.66
N LYS A 62 -9.66 3.26 8.18
CA LYS A 62 -11.02 3.05 7.63
C LYS A 62 -12.11 3.30 8.66
N ALA A 63 -11.85 3.06 9.94
CA ALA A 63 -12.77 3.37 11.04
C ALA A 63 -12.75 4.85 11.45
N GLY A 64 -11.89 5.67 10.85
CA GLY A 64 -11.76 7.10 11.15
C GLY A 64 -11.05 7.41 12.47
N ARG A 65 -10.37 6.43 13.08
CA ARG A 65 -9.72 6.59 14.40
C ARG A 65 -8.29 7.15 14.30
N LEU A 66 -7.64 6.97 13.15
CA LEU A 66 -6.33 7.54 12.87
C LEU A 66 -6.22 7.95 11.40
N LYS A 67 -5.19 8.72 11.07
CA LYS A 67 -4.89 9.13 9.69
C LYS A 67 -3.49 8.67 9.33
N ILE A 68 -3.36 7.92 8.22
CA ILE A 68 -2.06 7.50 7.72
C ILE A 68 -1.54 8.61 6.80
N GLU A 69 -0.37 9.18 7.13
CA GLU A 69 0.25 10.21 6.29
C GLU A 69 0.93 9.64 5.04
N SER A 70 1.25 8.34 5.05
CA SER A 70 1.96 7.71 3.95
C SER A 70 1.07 7.49 2.72
N HIS A 71 1.64 7.67 1.53
CA HIS A 71 0.96 7.34 0.27
C HIS A 71 0.96 5.84 -0.07
N ARG A 72 1.55 5.01 0.80
CA ARG A 72 1.78 3.59 0.54
C ARG A 72 0.49 2.75 0.49
N PRO A 73 -0.46 2.88 1.44
CA PRO A 73 -1.76 2.20 1.33
C PRO A 73 -2.51 2.54 0.04
N LEU A 74 -2.37 3.77 -0.45
CA LEU A 74 -3.01 4.21 -1.68
C LEU A 74 -2.38 3.55 -2.91
N PHE A 75 -1.05 3.46 -2.93
CA PHE A 75 -0.32 2.74 -3.97
C PHE A 75 -0.64 1.25 -3.96
N ASP A 76 -0.63 0.61 -2.78
CA ASP A 76 -0.88 -0.83 -2.64
C ASP A 76 -2.29 -1.19 -3.16
N LYS A 77 -3.32 -0.40 -2.82
CA LYS A 77 -4.68 -0.57 -3.36
C LYS A 77 -4.74 -0.42 -4.88
N ALA A 78 -4.06 0.59 -5.44
CA ALA A 78 -4.03 0.80 -6.89
C ALA A 78 -3.31 -0.37 -7.60
N PHE A 79 -2.21 -0.86 -7.01
CA PHE A 79 -1.44 -1.99 -7.49
C PHE A 79 -2.26 -3.29 -7.50
N GLU A 80 -2.92 -3.60 -6.38
CA GLU A 80 -3.81 -4.76 -6.27
C GLU A 80 -4.96 -4.71 -7.28
N HIS A 81 -5.57 -3.53 -7.47
CA HIS A 81 -6.63 -3.36 -8.45
C HIS A 81 -6.15 -3.62 -9.89
N GLN A 82 -4.94 -3.15 -10.27
CA GLN A 82 -4.37 -3.48 -11.59
C GLN A 82 -4.15 -4.99 -11.75
N LEU A 83 -3.59 -5.66 -10.73
CA LEU A 83 -3.33 -7.09 -10.77
C LEU A 83 -4.63 -7.91 -10.86
N ALA A 84 -5.63 -7.58 -10.04
CA ALA A 84 -6.92 -8.26 -10.06
C ALA A 84 -7.64 -8.09 -11.40
N LYS A 85 -7.50 -6.93 -12.03
CA LYS A 85 -8.17 -6.60 -13.30
C LYS A 85 -7.50 -7.21 -14.53
N TYR A 86 -6.18 -7.09 -14.63
CA TYR A 86 -5.43 -7.45 -15.85
C TYR A 86 -4.62 -8.75 -15.71
N GLY A 87 -4.44 -9.26 -14.49
CA GLY A 87 -3.56 -10.39 -14.20
C GLY A 87 -2.07 -10.06 -14.26
N ARG A 88 -1.73 -8.85 -14.67
CA ARG A 88 -0.38 -8.31 -14.77
C ARG A 88 -0.42 -6.84 -14.44
N LEU A 89 0.70 -6.32 -13.92
CA LEU A 89 0.82 -4.91 -13.66
C LEU A 89 0.77 -4.11 -14.97
N TYR A 90 -0.15 -3.16 -15.03
CA TYR A 90 -0.25 -2.18 -16.09
C TYR A 90 0.22 -0.82 -15.55
N ASP A 91 1.47 -0.49 -15.85
CA ASP A 91 2.19 0.65 -15.25
C ASP A 91 1.46 1.99 -15.44
N MET A 92 0.87 2.21 -16.62
CA MET A 92 0.15 3.45 -16.89
C MET A 92 -1.17 3.54 -16.13
N GLY A 93 -1.91 2.43 -16.01
CA GLY A 93 -3.13 2.37 -15.22
C GLY A 93 -2.87 2.56 -13.73
N LEU A 94 -1.79 1.95 -13.23
CA LEU A 94 -1.30 2.16 -11.87
C LEU A 94 -0.99 3.63 -11.60
N ALA A 95 -0.21 4.26 -12.48
CA ALA A 95 0.16 5.67 -12.34
C ALA A 95 -1.10 6.55 -12.31
N MET A 96 -2.03 6.36 -13.24
CA MET A 96 -3.28 7.14 -13.28
C MET A 96 -4.11 6.97 -12.01
N GLU A 97 -4.29 5.74 -11.50
CA GLU A 97 -5.08 5.49 -10.28
C GLU A 97 -4.40 6.06 -9.03
N TYR A 98 -3.09 5.90 -8.91
CA TYR A 98 -2.30 6.46 -7.81
C TYR A 98 -2.36 7.99 -7.79
N TYR A 99 -2.08 8.65 -8.92
CA TYR A 99 -2.09 10.12 -8.99
C TYR A 99 -3.49 10.71 -8.83
N LYS A 100 -4.53 10.02 -9.34
CA LYS A 100 -5.92 10.41 -9.08
C LYS A 100 -6.23 10.34 -7.59
N GLY A 101 -5.83 9.27 -6.92
CA GLY A 101 -6.03 9.11 -5.47
C GLY A 101 -5.27 10.15 -4.66
N LYS A 102 -4.01 10.41 -5.02
CA LYS A 102 -3.14 11.42 -4.37
C LYS A 102 -3.76 12.82 -4.41
N GLU A 103 -4.43 13.18 -5.50
CA GLU A 103 -5.08 14.49 -5.69
C GLU A 103 -6.55 14.52 -5.23
N GLY A 104 -6.94 13.61 -4.32
CA GLY A 104 -8.28 13.61 -3.72
C GLY A 104 -9.39 13.18 -4.68
N GLY A 105 -9.07 12.37 -5.69
CA GLY A 105 -10.04 11.80 -6.64
C GLY A 105 -10.19 12.57 -7.95
N SER A 106 -9.59 13.76 -8.08
CA SER A 106 -9.66 14.56 -9.30
C SER A 106 -8.77 13.99 -10.40
N PHE A 107 -9.38 13.45 -11.45
CA PHE A 107 -8.66 12.88 -12.60
C PHE A 107 -7.79 13.92 -13.32
N PHE A 108 -8.33 15.12 -13.56
CA PHE A 108 -7.62 16.17 -14.29
C PHE A 108 -6.40 16.67 -13.52
N LYS A 109 -6.55 16.90 -12.21
CA LYS A 109 -5.45 17.32 -11.34
C LYS A 109 -4.39 16.22 -11.21
N GLY A 110 -4.83 14.96 -11.05
CA GLY A 110 -3.94 13.81 -11.03
C GLY A 110 -3.11 13.68 -12.31
N LEU A 111 -3.72 13.84 -13.48
CA LEU A 111 -3.03 13.80 -14.76
C LEU A 111 -2.03 14.95 -14.92
N LEU A 112 -2.39 16.15 -14.46
CA LEU A 112 -1.49 17.30 -14.48
C LEU A 112 -0.27 17.10 -13.57
N THR A 113 -0.48 16.63 -12.34
CA THR A 113 0.60 16.33 -11.38
C THR A 113 1.50 15.20 -11.91
N MET A 114 0.91 14.15 -12.48
CA MET A 114 1.67 13.09 -13.14
C MET A 114 2.52 13.64 -14.29
N SER A 115 1.93 14.46 -15.17
CA SER A 115 2.67 15.06 -16.28
C SER A 115 3.79 15.98 -15.80
N LYS A 116 3.63 16.66 -14.67
CA LYS A 116 4.65 17.53 -14.08
C LYS A 116 5.81 16.71 -13.51
N ASP A 117 5.51 15.68 -12.72
CA ASP A 117 6.52 14.81 -12.09
C ASP A 117 7.30 13.98 -13.13
N TYR A 118 6.61 13.51 -14.17
CA TYR A 118 7.18 12.63 -15.19
C TYR A 118 7.67 13.35 -16.45
N LYS A 119 7.64 14.69 -16.51
CA LYS A 119 8.01 15.43 -17.73
C LYS A 119 9.40 15.04 -18.24
N ASP A 120 10.41 15.12 -17.40
CA ASP A 120 11.80 14.88 -17.80
C ASP A 120 12.11 13.39 -18.01
N PHE A 121 11.62 12.55 -17.10
CA PHE A 121 11.78 11.10 -17.20
C PHE A 121 11.02 10.52 -18.40
N GLY A 122 9.76 10.92 -18.57
CA GLY A 122 8.86 10.51 -19.66
C GLY A 122 9.42 10.95 -21.01
N MET A 123 9.93 12.18 -21.13
CA MET A 123 10.58 12.65 -22.36
C MET A 123 11.81 11.80 -22.71
N ARG A 124 12.62 11.41 -21.71
CA ARG A 124 13.78 10.53 -21.92
C ARG A 124 13.37 9.10 -22.29
N MET A 125 12.30 8.56 -21.70
CA MET A 125 11.76 7.23 -22.04
C MET A 125 11.12 7.21 -23.44
N PHE A 126 10.41 8.28 -23.80
CA PHE A 126 9.82 8.47 -25.12
C PHE A 126 10.90 8.57 -26.21
N LYS A 127 11.94 9.37 -25.99
CA LYS A 127 13.12 9.44 -26.88
C LYS A 127 13.83 8.09 -27.04
N LYS A 128 13.75 7.20 -26.06
CA LYS A 128 14.30 5.84 -26.11
C LYS A 128 13.32 4.79 -26.65
N GLY A 129 12.13 5.18 -27.12
CA GLY A 129 11.12 4.28 -27.66
C GLY A 129 10.47 3.34 -26.63
N LYS A 130 10.69 3.56 -25.32
CA LYS A 130 10.19 2.68 -24.24
C LYS A 130 8.75 2.99 -23.83
N MET A 131 8.24 4.16 -24.20
CA MET A 131 6.83 4.55 -24.06
C MET A 131 6.10 4.46 -25.41
N GLY A 132 6.24 3.33 -26.10
CA GLY A 132 5.47 3.06 -27.31
C GLY A 132 3.99 2.82 -27.00
N PRO A 133 3.10 2.87 -28.02
CA PRO A 133 1.66 2.62 -27.85
C PRO A 133 1.38 1.31 -27.11
N LYS A 134 2.12 0.25 -27.43
CA LYS A 134 1.96 -1.08 -26.81
C LYS A 134 2.28 -1.11 -25.31
N ALA A 135 3.24 -0.30 -24.84
CA ALA A 135 3.58 -0.19 -23.41
C ALA A 135 2.59 0.71 -22.66
N MET A 136 1.91 1.61 -23.36
CA MET A 136 0.84 2.44 -22.80
C MET A 136 -0.51 1.74 -22.74
N PHE A 137 -0.70 0.58 -23.37
CA PHE A 137 -1.93 -0.20 -23.29
C PHE A 137 -1.75 -1.44 -22.40
N PRO A 138 -2.81 -1.92 -21.73
CA PRO A 138 -2.72 -3.07 -20.86
C PRO A 138 -2.51 -4.36 -21.66
N GLU A 139 -1.41 -5.06 -21.41
CA GLU A 139 -1.24 -6.46 -21.83
C GLU A 139 -1.95 -7.38 -20.84
N LYS A 140 -2.84 -8.25 -21.35
CA LYS A 140 -3.60 -9.20 -20.52
C LYS A 140 -2.87 -10.54 -20.47
N VAL A 141 -2.83 -11.15 -19.29
CA VAL A 141 -2.31 -12.53 -19.11
C VAL A 141 -3.30 -13.53 -19.70
N LYS A 142 -2.78 -14.63 -20.25
CA LYS A 142 -3.58 -15.72 -20.83
C LYS A 142 -4.52 -16.35 -19.78
N ASP A 143 -4.01 -16.61 -18.58
CA ASP A 143 -4.73 -17.32 -17.50
C ASP A 143 -5.39 -16.41 -16.45
N ARG A 144 -6.13 -15.39 -16.90
CA ARG A 144 -6.84 -14.46 -15.99
C ARG A 144 -7.81 -15.16 -15.03
N ALA A 145 -8.35 -16.32 -15.41
CA ALA A 145 -9.31 -17.06 -14.61
C ALA A 145 -8.67 -17.57 -13.31
N VAL A 146 -7.41 -18.03 -13.39
CA VAL A 146 -6.63 -18.47 -12.23
C VAL A 146 -6.36 -17.29 -11.32
N VAL A 147 -5.92 -16.14 -11.88
CA VAL A 147 -5.67 -14.94 -11.08
C VAL A 147 -6.93 -14.47 -10.37
N LYS A 148 -8.07 -14.44 -11.06
CA LYS A 148 -9.34 -14.09 -10.43
C LYS A 148 -9.72 -15.05 -9.30
N LYS A 149 -9.48 -16.34 -9.47
CA LYS A 149 -9.71 -17.35 -8.42
C LYS A 149 -8.83 -17.10 -7.20
N ILE A 150 -7.54 -16.80 -7.40
CA ILE A 150 -6.61 -16.44 -6.33
C ILE A 150 -7.14 -15.22 -5.57
N PHE A 151 -7.48 -14.13 -6.26
CA PHE A 151 -8.00 -12.94 -5.59
C PHE A 151 -9.33 -13.17 -4.87
N ALA A 152 -10.21 -14.04 -5.39
CA ALA A 152 -11.44 -14.41 -4.70
C ALA A 152 -11.14 -15.13 -3.37
N GLU A 153 -10.26 -16.14 -3.40
CA GLU A 153 -9.85 -16.89 -2.20
C GLU A 153 -9.20 -16.00 -1.13
N PHE A 154 -8.34 -15.06 -1.55
CA PHE A 154 -7.70 -14.11 -0.62
C PHE A 154 -8.63 -13.00 -0.10
N SER A 155 -9.76 -12.74 -0.77
CA SER A 155 -10.74 -11.74 -0.32
C SER A 155 -11.74 -12.27 0.72
N GLU A 156 -11.81 -13.59 0.88
CA GLU A 156 -12.74 -14.28 1.79
C GLU A 156 -12.17 -14.53 3.21
N GLY A 157 -10.89 -14.23 3.46
CA GLY A 157 -10.21 -14.40 4.76
C GLY A 157 -9.74 -13.10 5.40
#